data_AF-A0A816HSW6-F1
#
_entry.id   AF-A0A816HSW6-F1
#
_cell.length_a   1.000
_cell.length_b   1.000
_cell.length_c   1.000
_cell.angle_alpha   90.00
_cell.angle_beta   90.00
_cell.angle_gamma   90.00
#
_symmetry.space_group_name_H-M   'P 1'
#
loop_
_entity.id
_entity.type
_entity.pdbx_description
1 polymer ?
#
loop_
_entity_poly.entity_id
_entity_poly.type
_entity_poly.pdbx_seq_one_letter_code
_entity_poly.pdbx_strand_id
1 'polypeptide(L)'
;RPLCVLVYLSLVYFGIPWRDIDLFLKAIGGLTAKTCNKWSTDIIEQDLEEFLQDNRGGKHEESFYDTYPELENLAKLYALNGCKRKSASFTCSELASYVDDEYYKLTGETKATKELIRSERGCCRDLNR
;
A
#
# COMPACT_ATOMS: atom_id res chain seq x y z
N ARG A 1 -3.70 -14.10 0.30
CA ARG A 1 -2.57 -15.00 -0.07
C ARG A 1 -1.72 -15.46 1.12
N PRO A 2 -1.52 -14.63 2.18
CA PRO A 2 -0.78 -15.00 3.38
C PRO A 2 -1.22 -16.31 4.04
N LEU A 3 -2.53 -16.54 4.13
CA LEU A 3 -3.09 -17.76 4.72
C LEU A 3 -2.58 -19.04 4.03
N CYS A 4 -2.46 -19.06 2.69
CA CYS A 4 -1.93 -20.21 1.97
C CYS A 4 -0.44 -20.45 2.27
N VAL A 5 0.33 -19.37 2.52
CA VAL A 5 1.75 -19.47 2.86
C VAL A 5 1.94 -19.93 4.30
N LEU A 6 1.09 -19.47 5.24
CA LEU A 6 1.08 -19.94 6.62
C LEU A 6 0.66 -21.41 6.73
N VAL A 7 -0.36 -21.82 5.97
CA VAL A 7 -0.77 -23.22 5.86
C VAL A 7 0.36 -24.05 5.26
N TYR A 8 1.01 -23.59 4.19
CA TYR A 8 2.19 -24.23 3.62
C TYR A 8 3.32 -24.42 4.66
N LEU A 9 3.71 -23.36 5.36
CA LEU A 9 4.74 -23.40 6.39
C LEU A 9 4.39 -24.37 7.54
N SER A 10 3.12 -24.40 7.94
CA SER A 10 2.64 -25.33 8.98
C SER A 10 2.77 -26.79 8.51
N LEU A 11 2.38 -27.09 7.27
CA LEU A 11 2.50 -28.44 6.71
C LEU A 11 3.96 -28.87 6.53
N VAL A 12 4.84 -27.94 6.14
CA VAL A 12 6.29 -28.17 6.09
C VAL A 12 6.85 -28.44 7.48
N TYR A 13 6.43 -27.68 8.50
CA TYR A 13 6.84 -27.88 9.89
C TYR A 13 6.46 -29.28 10.42
N PHE A 14 5.29 -29.79 10.04
CA PHE A 14 4.88 -31.17 10.36
C PHE A 14 5.55 -32.25 9.50
N GLY A 15 6.48 -31.88 8.61
CA GLY A 15 7.24 -32.83 7.80
C GLY A 15 6.44 -33.48 6.66
N ILE A 16 5.33 -32.86 6.23
CA ILE A 16 4.51 -33.42 5.16
C ILE A 16 5.27 -33.32 3.83
N PRO A 17 5.26 -34.38 2.98
CA PRO A 17 5.94 -34.35 1.70
C PRO A 17 5.42 -33.22 0.80
N TRP A 18 6.33 -32.54 0.10
CA TRP A 18 5.99 -31.40 -0.77
C TRP A 18 4.87 -31.73 -1.78
N ARG A 19 4.86 -32.94 -2.34
CA ARG A 19 3.82 -33.39 -3.27
C ARG A 19 2.42 -33.37 -2.65
N ASP A 20 2.30 -33.80 -1.40
CA ASP A 20 1.03 -33.87 -0.68
C ASP A 20 0.57 -32.47 -0.26
N ILE A 21 1.51 -31.61 0.11
CA ILE A 21 1.25 -30.19 0.36
C ILE A 21 0.70 -29.51 -0.90
N ASP A 22 1.30 -29.75 -2.07
CA ASP A 22 0.83 -29.14 -3.32
C ASP A 22 -0.56 -29.63 -3.72
N LEU A 23 -0.85 -30.93 -3.53
CA LEU A 23 -2.18 -31.50 -3.75
C LEU A 23 -3.22 -30.92 -2.80
N PHE A 24 -2.89 -30.80 -1.50
CA PHE A 24 -3.77 -30.22 -0.50
C PHE A 24 -4.07 -28.74 -0.80
N LEU A 25 -3.04 -27.94 -1.08
CA LEU A 25 -3.21 -26.53 -1.41
C LEU A 25 -4.04 -26.34 -2.68
N LYS A 26 -3.86 -27.19 -3.70
CA LYS A 26 -4.71 -27.18 -4.91
C LYS A 26 -6.16 -27.54 -4.59
N ALA A 27 -6.40 -28.53 -3.72
CA ALA A 27 -7.73 -28.98 -3.35
C ALA A 27 -8.55 -27.87 -2.66
N ILE A 28 -7.90 -27.01 -1.88
CA ILE A 28 -8.55 -25.86 -1.23
C ILE A 28 -8.60 -24.59 -2.11
N GLY A 29 -8.22 -24.70 -3.39
CA GLY A 29 -8.14 -23.54 -4.29
C GLY A 29 -7.04 -22.53 -3.91
N GLY A 30 -6.05 -22.97 -3.15
CA GLY A 30 -4.92 -22.17 -2.68
C GLY A 30 -3.82 -21.99 -3.72
N LEU A 31 -2.71 -21.38 -3.28
CA LEU A 31 -1.50 -21.21 -4.10
C LEU A 31 -0.75 -22.54 -4.26
N THR A 32 -0.01 -22.70 -5.35
CA THR A 32 0.89 -23.87 -5.48
C THR A 32 1.95 -23.86 -4.40
N ALA A 33 2.41 -25.03 -3.99
CA ALA A 33 3.47 -25.13 -2.99
C ALA A 33 4.78 -24.47 -3.44
N LYS A 34 5.05 -24.44 -4.76
CA LYS A 34 6.18 -23.68 -5.33
C LYS A 34 6.03 -22.18 -5.08
N THR A 35 4.84 -21.64 -5.30
CA THR A 35 4.53 -20.24 -5.04
C THR A 35 4.64 -19.94 -3.56
N CYS A 36 4.06 -20.77 -2.69
CA CYS A 36 4.16 -20.60 -1.24
C CYS A 36 5.61 -20.64 -0.75
N ASN A 37 6.45 -21.54 -1.29
CA ASN A 37 7.86 -21.62 -0.92
C ASN A 37 8.62 -20.32 -1.24
N LYS A 38 8.35 -19.73 -2.41
CA LYS A 38 8.94 -18.43 -2.78
C LYS A 38 8.53 -17.36 -1.78
N TRP A 39 7.23 -17.23 -1.50
CA TRP A 39 6.73 -16.23 -0.55
C TRP A 39 7.22 -16.49 0.88
N SER A 40 7.42 -17.75 1.29
CA SER A 40 7.98 -18.03 2.62
C SER A 40 9.44 -17.62 2.75
N THR A 41 10.24 -17.75 1.69
CA THR A 41 11.61 -17.21 1.67
C THR A 41 11.57 -15.70 1.82
N ASP A 42 10.71 -15.03 1.05
CA ASP A 42 10.54 -13.58 1.13
C ASP A 42 10.10 -13.13 2.54
N ILE A 43 9.21 -13.87 3.23
CA ILE A 43 8.78 -13.60 4.63
C ILE A 43 9.92 -13.77 5.64
N ILE A 44 10.76 -14.79 5.47
CA ILE A 44 11.85 -15.08 6.40
C ILE A 44 12.99 -14.08 6.23
N GLU A 45 13.20 -13.60 5.01
CA GLU A 45 14.29 -12.70 4.65
C GLU A 45 13.94 -11.21 4.74
N GLN A 46 12.65 -10.83 4.75
CA GLN A 46 12.17 -9.44 4.78
C GLN A 46 11.28 -9.14 6.00
N ASP A 47 11.06 -7.84 6.25
CA ASP A 47 10.23 -7.35 7.36
C ASP A 47 8.76 -7.80 7.18
N LEU A 48 8.19 -8.40 8.22
CA LEU A 48 6.86 -9.02 8.23
C LEU A 48 5.75 -8.03 7.80
N GLU A 49 6.01 -6.72 7.92
CA GLU A 49 5.10 -5.65 7.52
C GLU A 49 4.70 -5.70 6.05
N GLU A 50 5.61 -6.03 5.13
CA GLU A 50 5.30 -6.06 3.69
C GLU A 50 4.40 -7.26 3.33
N PHE A 51 4.58 -8.39 4.03
CA PHE A 51 3.74 -9.56 3.89
C PHE A 51 2.33 -9.37 4.47
N LEU A 52 2.21 -8.63 5.57
CA LEU A 52 0.94 -8.29 6.20
C LEU A 52 0.16 -7.22 5.41
N GLN A 53 0.84 -6.40 4.60
CA GLN A 53 0.23 -5.46 3.66
C GLN A 53 -0.29 -6.13 2.36
N ASP A 54 -0.84 -7.36 2.43
CA ASP A 54 -1.67 -7.88 1.33
C ASP A 54 -2.86 -6.92 1.21
N ASN A 55 -2.87 -6.06 0.18
CA ASN A 55 -3.88 -5.04 -0.16
C ASN A 55 -5.31 -5.60 -0.41
N ARG A 56 -5.64 -6.76 0.17
CA ARG A 56 -6.95 -7.39 0.22
C ARG A 56 -7.60 -7.10 1.58
N GLY A 57 -7.92 -5.84 1.77
CA GLY A 57 -8.78 -5.32 2.81
C GLY A 57 -9.08 -3.89 2.40
N GLY A 58 -10.36 -3.56 2.20
CA GLY A 58 -10.76 -2.16 1.99
C GLY A 58 -10.20 -1.26 3.10
N LYS A 59 -10.18 0.06 2.85
CA LYS A 59 -9.69 1.11 3.77
C LYS A 59 -9.69 0.67 5.24
N HIS A 60 -8.54 0.24 5.74
CA HIS A 60 -8.35 -0.12 7.14
C HIS A 60 -8.35 1.10 8.06
N GLU A 61 -8.11 2.27 7.48
CA GLU A 61 -8.16 3.58 8.13
C GLU A 61 -8.87 4.55 7.19
N GLU A 62 -9.68 5.45 7.77
CA GLU A 62 -10.17 6.62 7.06
C GLU A 62 -8.93 7.35 6.53
N SER A 63 -8.79 7.40 5.20
CA SER A 63 -7.72 8.23 4.66
C SER A 63 -8.13 9.67 4.86
N PHE A 64 -7.15 10.55 5.00
CA PHE A 64 -7.35 12.00 4.93
C PHE A 64 -8.31 12.45 3.81
N TYR A 65 -8.27 11.78 2.65
CA TYR A 65 -9.14 12.06 1.52
C TYR A 65 -10.59 11.58 1.63
N ASP A 66 -10.93 10.73 2.61
CA ASP A 66 -12.35 10.38 2.86
C ASP A 66 -13.14 11.56 3.37
N THR A 67 -12.50 12.38 4.20
CA THR A 67 -13.08 13.62 4.73
C THR A 67 -13.06 14.73 3.68
N TYR A 68 -12.12 14.69 2.73
CA TYR A 68 -11.90 15.72 1.71
C TYR A 68 -11.72 15.13 0.30
N PRO A 69 -12.78 14.56 -0.31
CA PRO A 69 -12.68 13.89 -1.60
C PRO A 69 -12.37 14.86 -2.77
N GLU A 70 -12.76 16.12 -2.64
CA GLU A 70 -12.41 17.16 -3.63
C GLU A 70 -10.89 17.38 -3.70
N LEU A 71 -10.25 17.31 -2.54
CA LEU A 71 -8.80 17.47 -2.39
C LEU A 71 -8.05 16.28 -3.00
N GLU A 72 -8.64 15.08 -2.97
CA GLU A 72 -8.09 13.89 -3.62
C GLU A 72 -8.02 14.05 -5.13
N ASN A 73 -9.10 14.55 -5.74
CA ASN A 73 -9.17 14.80 -7.18
C ASN A 73 -8.15 15.86 -7.61
N LEU A 74 -8.02 16.94 -6.84
CA LEU A 74 -7.02 17.98 -7.10
C LEU A 74 -5.59 17.43 -6.98
N ALA A 75 -5.29 16.66 -5.92
CA ALA A 75 -3.99 16.03 -5.72
C ALA A 75 -3.61 15.09 -6.88
N LYS A 76 -4.55 14.24 -7.32
CA LYS A 76 -4.37 13.32 -8.46
C LYS A 76 -4.14 14.08 -9.77
N LEU A 77 -4.92 15.13 -10.03
CA LEU A 77 -4.74 15.98 -11.22
C LEU A 77 -3.38 16.68 -11.22
N TYR A 78 -2.95 17.19 -10.07
CA TYR A 78 -1.64 17.83 -9.91
C TYR A 78 -0.50 16.85 -10.18
N ALA A 79 -0.56 15.66 -9.58
CA ALA A 79 0.44 14.61 -9.80
C ALA A 79 0.49 14.17 -11.27
N LEU A 80 -0.66 13.91 -11.90
CA LEU A 80 -0.74 13.55 -13.32
C LEU A 80 -0.13 14.63 -14.23
N ASN A 81 -0.40 15.90 -13.94
CA ASN A 81 0.17 17.01 -14.69
C ASN A 81 1.68 17.15 -14.45
N GLY A 82 2.16 16.87 -13.24
CA GLY A 82 3.58 16.79 -12.92
C GLY A 82 4.28 15.70 -13.72
N CYS A 83 3.71 14.50 -13.77
CA CYS A 83 4.25 13.35 -14.53
C CYS A 83 4.22 13.54 -16.05
N LYS A 84 3.33 14.39 -16.59
CA LYS A 84 3.28 14.72 -18.02
C LYS A 84 4.40 15.67 -18.46
N ARG A 85 5.10 16.33 -17.53
CA ARG A 85 6.22 17.22 -17.87
C ARG A 85 7.40 16.39 -18.36
N LYS A 86 8.12 16.90 -19.36
CA LYS A 86 9.33 16.24 -19.90
C LYS A 86 10.47 16.15 -18.88
N SER A 87 10.45 17.00 -17.85
CA SER A 87 11.36 16.93 -16.71
C SER A 87 10.79 16.02 -15.63
N ALA A 88 11.52 14.96 -15.27
CA ALA A 88 11.19 14.08 -14.14
C ALA A 88 11.50 14.75 -12.79
N SER A 89 10.97 15.95 -12.57
CA SER A 89 11.23 16.79 -11.40
C SER A 89 10.13 16.76 -10.35
N PHE A 90 9.04 16.03 -10.62
CA PHE A 90 7.91 15.95 -9.69
C PHE A 90 8.35 15.27 -8.39
N THR A 91 8.14 15.95 -7.26
CA THR A 91 8.46 15.41 -5.94
C THR A 91 7.23 15.31 -5.04
N CYS A 92 7.27 14.38 -4.08
CA CYS A 92 6.21 14.25 -3.08
C CYS A 92 6.10 15.51 -2.18
N SER A 93 7.20 16.26 -2.02
CA SER A 93 7.22 17.55 -1.30
C SER A 93 6.41 18.63 -2.01
N GLU A 94 6.49 18.70 -3.34
CA GLU A 94 5.66 19.61 -4.16
C GLU A 94 4.18 19.25 -4.03
N LEU A 95 3.86 17.95 -4.07
CA LEU A 95 2.48 17.47 -3.89
C LEU A 95 1.95 17.81 -2.50
N ALA A 96 2.73 17.56 -1.44
CA ALA A 96 2.32 17.84 -0.07
C ALA A 96 2.08 19.34 0.16
N SER A 97 2.93 20.20 -0.41
CA SER A 97 2.74 21.66 -0.34
C SER A 97 1.48 22.10 -1.08
N TYR A 98 1.21 21.53 -2.27
CA TYR A 98 0.00 21.82 -3.03
C TYR A 98 -1.28 21.39 -2.29
N VAL A 99 -1.28 20.19 -1.71
CA VAL A 99 -2.38 19.62 -0.92
C VAL A 99 -2.69 20.50 0.30
N ASP A 100 -1.66 21.00 0.97
CA ASP A 100 -1.79 21.88 2.12
C ASP A 100 -2.43 23.22 1.74
N ASP A 101 -1.94 23.86 0.67
CA ASP A 101 -2.50 25.13 0.17
C ASP A 101 -3.97 24.99 -0.26
N GLU A 102 -4.31 23.91 -0.96
CA GLU A 102 -5.70 23.67 -1.40
C GLU A 102 -6.63 23.37 -0.23
N TYR A 103 -6.14 22.73 0.85
CA TYR A 103 -6.97 22.48 2.03
C TYR A 103 -7.42 23.77 2.67
N TYR A 104 -6.51 24.70 2.93
CA TYR A 104 -6.87 25.96 3.58
C TYR A 104 -7.76 26.83 2.69
N LYS A 105 -7.64 26.71 1.36
CA LYS A 105 -8.58 27.34 0.42
C LYS A 105 -9.98 26.73 0.50
N LEU A 106 -10.07 25.40 0.64
CA LEU A 106 -11.33 24.67 0.70
C LEU A 106 -12.05 24.83 2.04
N THR A 107 -11.33 24.81 3.17
CA THR A 107 -11.92 24.94 4.51
C THR A 107 -12.08 26.39 4.95
N GLY A 108 -11.37 27.33 4.34
CA GLY A 108 -11.32 28.74 4.76
C GLY A 108 -10.58 28.95 6.08
N GLU A 109 -9.91 27.91 6.60
CA GLU A 109 -9.14 27.99 7.84
C GLU A 109 -7.84 28.78 7.63
N THR A 110 -7.39 29.46 8.68
CA THR A 110 -6.11 30.19 8.65
C THR A 110 -5.00 29.30 9.21
N LYS A 111 -3.95 29.09 8.41
CA LYS A 111 -2.81 28.26 8.80
C LYS A 111 -2.11 28.83 10.04
N ALA A 112 -2.25 28.15 11.18
CA ALA A 112 -1.67 28.56 12.46
C ALA A 112 -0.24 28.05 12.68
N THR A 113 0.11 26.90 12.08
CA THR A 113 1.42 26.24 12.21
C THR A 113 2.11 26.12 10.87
N LYS A 114 3.43 25.94 10.86
CA LYS A 114 4.21 25.63 9.64
C LYS A 114 4.07 24.17 9.18
N GLU A 115 3.33 23.37 9.93
CA GLU A 115 3.16 21.95 9.64
C GLU A 115 2.26 21.76 8.42
N LEU A 116 2.52 20.68 7.68
CA LEU A 116 1.71 20.27 6.56
C LEU A 116 0.54 19.43 7.08
N ILE A 117 -0.66 19.68 6.59
CA ILE A 117 -1.87 18.90 6.94
C ILE A 117 -1.73 17.44 6.51
N ARG A 118 -1.04 17.20 5.39
CA ARG A 118 -0.64 15.87 4.96
C ARG A 118 0.87 15.84 4.81
N SER A 119 1.52 14.93 5.53
CA SER A 119 2.97 14.77 5.44
C SER A 119 3.40 14.28 4.05
N GLU A 120 4.64 14.60 3.66
CA GLU A 120 5.22 14.13 2.39
C GLU A 120 5.18 12.60 2.24
N ARG A 121 5.45 11.89 3.34
CA ARG A 121 5.34 10.41 3.40
C ARG A 121 3.90 9.95 3.20
N GLY A 122 2.93 10.68 3.73
CA GLY A 122 1.51 10.45 3.51
C GLY A 122 1.16 10.56 2.02
N CYS A 123 1.52 11.68 1.40
CA CYS A 123 1.29 11.90 -0.04
C CYS A 123 1.97 10.84 -0.93
N CYS A 124 3.17 10.37 -0.57
CA CYS A 124 3.85 9.29 -1.28
C CYS A 124 3.05 7.97 -1.20
N ARG A 125 2.52 7.62 -0.02
CA ARG A 125 1.66 6.44 0.14
C ARG A 125 0.36 6.57 -0.64
N ASP A 126 -0.22 7.77 -0.66
CA ASP A 126 -1.48 8.06 -1.33
C ASP A 126 -1.37 7.93 -2.87
N LEU A 127 -0.19 8.20 -3.46
CA LEU A 127 0.10 7.96 -4.89
C LEU A 127 0.28 6.49 -5.24
N ASN A 128 0.67 5.65 -4.28
CA ASN A 128 0.92 4.23 -4.48
C ASN A 128 -0.34 3.36 -4.30
N ARG A 129 -1.47 3.96 -3.90
CA ARG A 129 -2.79 3.32 -3.80
C ARG A 129 -3.59 3.46 -5.09
#